data_AF-A0A4U2Z353-F1
#
_entry.id   AF-A0A4U2Z353-F1
#
_cell.length_a   1.000
_cell.length_b   1.000
_cell.length_c   1.000
_cell.angle_alpha   90.00
_cell.angle_beta   90.00
_cell.angle_gamma   90.00
#
_symmetry.space_group_name_H-M   'P 1'
#
loop_
_entity.id
_entity.type
_entity.pdbx_description
1 polymer ?
#
loop_
_entity_poly.entity_id
_entity_poly.type
_entity_poly.pdbx_seq_one_letter_code
_entity_poly.pdbx_strand_id
1 'polypeptide(L)' 'MHLFIENIKDITFLIILLSSFIYRRQLKLTKWKRKLTKGEMLMYFLTSIALPIYGVIYCVQLFAT' A
#
# COMPACT_ATOMS: atom_id res chain seq x y z
N MET A 1 -14.76 -8.63 22.68
CA MET A 1 -15.19 -7.81 21.52
C MET A 1 -14.05 -6.95 20.96
N HIS A 2 -13.16 -6.38 21.79
CA HIS A 2 -11.99 -5.60 21.34
C HIS A 2 -11.00 -6.37 20.44
N LEU A 3 -10.59 -7.58 20.82
CA LEU A 3 -9.64 -8.40 20.06
C LEU A 3 -10.11 -8.76 18.64
N PHE A 4 -11.42 -8.92 18.44
CA PHE A 4 -11.99 -9.21 17.12
C PHE A 4 -11.86 -8.00 16.18
N ILE A 5 -12.10 -6.80 16.70
CA ILE A 5 -12.02 -5.56 15.90
C ILE A 5 -10.55 -5.27 15.55
N GLU A 6 -9.61 -5.49 16.47
CA GLU A 6 -8.17 -5.37 16.18
C GLU A 6 -7.73 -6.33 15.08
N ASN A 7 -8.06 -7.62 15.19
CA ASN A 7 -7.70 -8.60 14.17
C ASN A 7 -8.29 -8.26 12.79
N ILE A 8 -9.55 -7.78 12.73
CA ILE A 8 -10.18 -7.33 11.48
C ILE A 8 -9.45 -6.11 10.92
N LYS A 9 -9.01 -5.19 11.78
CA LYS A 9 -8.26 -4.00 11.38
C LYS A 9 -6.93 -4.40 10.75
N ASP A 10 -6.20 -5.34 11.36
CA ASP A 10 -4.91 -5.83 10.85
C ASP A 10 -5.07 -6.59 9.52
N ILE A 11 -6.08 -7.47 9.40
CA ILE A 11 -6.38 -8.18 8.16
C ILE A 11 -6.76 -7.20 7.04
N THR A 12 -7.61 -6.22 7.35
CA THR A 12 -7.99 -5.17 6.39
C THR A 12 -6.78 -4.38 5.93
N PHE A 13 -5.88 -4.06 6.87
CA PHE A 13 -4.62 -3.38 6.56
C PHE A 13 -3.74 -4.20 5.60
N LEU A 14 -3.60 -5.50 5.86
CA LEU A 14 -2.86 -6.41 5.00
C LEU A 14 -3.47 -6.48 3.60
N ILE A 15 -4.80 -6.51 3.48
CA ILE A 15 -5.51 -6.51 2.19
C ILE A 15 -5.26 -5.19 1.44
N ILE A 16 -5.31 -4.04 2.12
CA ILE A 16 -5.03 -2.73 1.51
C ILE A 16 -3.57 -2.64 1.04
N LEU A 17 -2.62 -3.17 1.83
CA LEU A 17 -1.21 -3.22 1.44
C LEU A 17 -1.00 -4.14 0.22
N LEU A 18 -1.61 -5.33 0.23
CA LEU A 18 -1.48 -6.29 -0.86
C LEU A 18 -2.09 -5.75 -2.16
N SER A 19 -3.30 -5.17 -2.08
CA SER A 19 -3.96 -4.55 -3.22
C SER A 19 -3.16 -3.37 -3.77
N SER A 20 -2.61 -2.51 -2.90
CA SER A 20 -1.72 -1.42 -3.28
C SER A 20 -0.46 -1.92 -3.99
N PHE A 21 0.13 -3.01 -3.52
CA PHE A 21 1.30 -3.62 -4.15
C PHE A 21 0.99 -4.20 -5.53
N ILE A 22 -0.12 -4.93 -5.66
CA ILE A 22 -0.60 -5.46 -6.95
C ILE A 22 -0.88 -4.31 -7.92
N TYR A 23 -1.56 -3.25 -7.46
CA TYR A 23 -1.89 -2.09 -8.27
C TYR A 23 -0.65 -1.34 -8.75
N ARG A 24 0.36 -1.17 -7.89
CA ARG A 24 1.67 -0.60 -8.29
C ARG A 24 2.38 -1.47 -9.33
N ARG A 25 2.31 -2.80 -9.21
CA ARG A 25 2.87 -3.73 -10.22
C ARG A 25 2.13 -3.59 -11.56
N GLN A 26 0.80 -3.52 -11.53
CA GLN A 26 -0.02 -3.29 -12.73
C GLN A 26 0.37 -1.96 -13.39
N LEU A 27 0.45 -0.87 -12.64
CA LEU A 27 0.87 0.44 -13.14
C LEU A 27 2.29 0.43 -13.71
N LYS A 28 3.22 -0.33 -13.11
CA LYS A 28 4.58 -0.51 -13.66
C LYS A 28 4.55 -1.27 -14.98
N LEU A 29 3.78 -2.35 -15.10
CA LEU A 29 3.62 -3.08 -16.35
C LEU A 29 2.95 -2.23 -17.43
N THR A 30 1.92 -1.46 -17.07
CA THR A 30 1.28 -0.50 -17.96
C THR A 30 2.27 0.55 -18.42
N LYS A 31 3.14 1.08 -17.54
CA LYS A 31 4.23 2.02 -17.89
C LYS A 31 5.18 1.47 -18.95
N TRP A 32 5.48 0.18 -18.85
CA TRP A 32 6.36 -0.51 -19.78
C TRP A 32 5.70 -0.73 -21.14
N LYS A 33 4.38 -0.98 -21.18
CA LYS A 33 3.62 -1.15 -22.44
C LYS A 33 3.22 0.18 -23.09
N ARG A 34 2.96 1.23 -22.30
CA ARG A 34 2.41 2.51 -22.75
C ARG A 34 2.71 3.62 -21.72
N LYS A 35 2.71 4.90 -22.14
CA LYS A 35 2.69 6.05 -21.21
C LYS A 35 1.46 6.04 -20.30
N LEU A 36 1.66 6.17 -18.99
CA LEU A 36 0.56 6.35 -18.02
C LEU A 36 -0.21 7.63 -18.31
N THR A 37 -1.53 7.57 -18.14
CA THR A 37 -2.37 8.76 -18.06
C THR A 37 -2.03 9.58 -16.81
N LYS A 38 -2.42 10.86 -16.79
CA LYS A 38 -2.16 11.75 -15.65
C LYS A 38 -2.72 11.19 -14.32
N GLY A 39 -3.90 10.57 -14.35
CA GLY A 39 -4.52 9.96 -13.17
C GLY A 39 -3.78 8.72 -12.68
N GLU A 40 -3.38 7.82 -13.59
CA GLU A 40 -2.57 6.64 -13.25
C GLU A 40 -1.20 7.05 -12.69
N MET A 41 -0.61 8.12 -13.21
CA MET A 41 0.68 8.64 -12.74
C MET A 41 0.58 9.21 -11.33
N LEU A 42 -0.50 9.94 -11.02
CA LEU A 42 -0.81 10.44 -9.68
C LEU A 42 -0.99 9.28 -8.69
N MET A 43 -1.80 8.30 -9.06
CA MET A 43 -2.00 7.06 -8.30
C MET A 43 -0.67 6.34 -8.06
N TYR A 44 0.15 6.18 -9.09
CA TYR A 44 1.48 5.56 -8.97
C TYR A 44 2.37 6.28 -7.95
N PHE A 45 2.37 7.61 -7.97
CA PHE A 45 3.15 8.43 -7.05
C PHE A 45 2.65 8.30 -5.61
N LEU A 46 1.33 8.42 -5.41
CA LEU A 46 0.67 8.22 -4.10
C LEU A 46 0.99 6.84 -3.53
N THR A 47 0.79 5.77 -4.30
CA THR A 47 1.07 4.40 -3.85
C THR A 47 2.56 4.18 -3.58
N SER A 48 3.44 4.83 -4.35
CA SER A 48 4.89 4.70 -4.16
C SER A 48 5.42 5.43 -2.92
N ILE A 49 4.72 6.45 -2.43
CA ILE A 49 5.03 7.15 -1.16
C ILE A 49 4.33 6.48 0.02
N ALA A 50 3.09 6.01 -0.17
CA ALA A 50 2.33 5.34 0.88
C ALA A 50 3.05 4.06 1.36
N LEU A 51 3.54 3.22 0.44
CA LEU A 51 4.23 1.97 0.79
C LEU A 51 5.42 2.15 1.76
N PRO A 52 6.41 3.03 1.50
CA PRO A 52 7.51 3.26 2.44
C PRO A 52 7.06 3.92 3.74
N ILE A 53 6.09 4.86 3.70
CA ILE A 53 5.53 5.46 4.92
C ILE A 53 4.91 4.37 5.81
N TYR A 54 4.12 3.46 5.24
CA TYR A 54 3.56 2.33 5.98
C TYR A 54 4.63 1.40 6.53
N GLY A 55 5.68 1.10 5.75
CA GLY A 55 6.81 0.32 6.22
C GLY A 55 7.49 0.97 7.43
N VAL A 56 7.69 2.29 7.40
CA VAL A 56 8.28 3.04 8.52
C VAL A 56 7.37 3.03 9.73
N ILE A 57 6.06 3.28 9.58
CA ILE A 57 5.10 3.25 10.70
C ILE A 57 5.12 1.88 11.36
N TYR A 58 5.09 0.80 10.57
CA TYR A 58 5.14 -0.57 11.09
C TYR A 58 6.45 -0.86 11.83
N CYS A 59 7.60 -0.46 11.27
CA CYS A 59 8.89 -0.58 11.95
C CYS A 59 8.93 0.18 13.27
N VAL A 60 8.46 1.44 13.29
CA VAL A 60 8.40 2.25 14.52
C VAL A 60 7.52 1.56 15.55
N GLN A 61 6.37 1.03 15.15
CA GLN A 61 5.47 0.31 16.04
C GLN A 61 6.10 -0.97 16.59
N LEU A 62 6.89 -1.69 15.80
CA LEU A 62 7.65 -2.87 16.22
C LEU A 62 8.77 -2.52 17.22
N PHE A 63 9.50 -1.42 17.01
CA PHE A 63 10.60 -0.98 17.90
C PHE A 63 10.11 -0.25 19.16
N ALA A 64 8.89 0.30 19.13
CA ALA A 64 8.27 0.94 20.29
C ALA A 64 7.54 -0.05 21.22
N THR A 65 7.45 -1.32 20.83
CA THR A 65 6.92 -2.43 21.64
C THR A 65 8.07 -3.13 22.37
#